data_AF-A0AAX1F5Q8-F1
#
_entry.id   AF-A0AAX1F5Q8-F1
#
_cell.length_a   1.000
_cell.length_b   1.000
_cell.length_c   1.000
_cell.angle_alpha   90.00
_cell.angle_beta   90.00
_cell.angle_gamma   90.00
#
_symmetry.space_group_name_H-M   'P 1'
#
loop_
_entity.id
_entity.type
_entity.pdbx_description
1 polymer ?
#
loop_
_entity_poly.entity_id
_entity_poly.type
_entity_poly.pdbx_seq_one_letter_code
_entity_poly.pdbx_strand_id
1 'polypeptide(L)'
;MNDKARREGMRWHLINTLNKARPYTSSEVFLLDVMRGIYPDATALELRQQLEYLSDRRLIDLTKQPAGMWFADLTRLGVDLAEYTIDCQPGIARPDKYWEG
;
A
#
# COMPACT_ATOMS: atom_id res chain seq x y z
N MET A 1 -16.00 13.62 2.23
CA MET A 1 -14.88 13.25 3.13
C MET A 1 -13.60 13.46 2.35
N ASN A 2 -12.61 14.19 2.87
CA ASN A 2 -11.49 14.76 2.09
C ASN A 2 -10.74 13.68 1.27
N ASP A 3 -10.89 13.68 -0.06
CA ASP A 3 -10.32 12.67 -0.97
C ASP A 3 -8.81 12.48 -0.79
N LYS A 4 -8.10 13.50 -0.30
CA LYS A 4 -6.68 13.42 0.05
C LYS A 4 -6.41 12.42 1.17
N ALA A 5 -7.11 12.54 2.29
CA ALA A 5 -6.90 11.70 3.47
C ALA A 5 -7.15 10.22 3.15
N ARG A 6 -8.17 9.95 2.31
CA ARG A 6 -8.46 8.60 1.84
C ARG A 6 -7.32 8.03 0.99
N ARG A 7 -6.83 8.76 -0.02
CA ARG A 7 -5.71 8.30 -0.87
C ARG A 7 -4.44 8.03 -0.06
N GLU A 8 -4.06 8.96 0.81
CA GLU A 8 -2.86 8.84 1.63
C GLU A 8 -3.00 7.70 2.67
N GLY A 9 -4.20 7.51 3.23
CA GLY A 9 -4.54 6.40 4.11
C GLY A 9 -4.48 5.05 3.42
N MET A 10 -5.11 4.90 2.24
CA MET A 10 -5.05 3.67 1.44
C MET A 10 -3.61 3.26 1.13
N ARG A 11 -2.74 4.20 0.73
CA ARG A 11 -1.32 3.92 0.47
C ARG A 11 -0.63 3.35 1.71
N TRP A 12 -0.85 3.95 2.87
CA TRP A 12 -0.29 3.47 4.13
C TRP A 12 -0.83 2.09 4.51
N HIS A 13 -2.14 1.86 4.35
CA HIS A 13 -2.75 0.55 4.62
C HIS A 13 -2.23 -0.53 3.68
N LEU A 14 -2.03 -0.24 2.39
CA LEU A 14 -1.44 -1.18 1.43
C LEU A 14 -0.01 -1.56 1.79
N ILE A 15 0.83 -0.58 2.17
CA ILE A 15 2.19 -0.84 2.67
C ILE A 15 2.14 -1.77 3.89
N ASN A 16 1.25 -1.51 4.85
CA ASN A 16 1.12 -2.37 6.04
C ASN A 16 0.63 -3.77 5.73
N THR A 17 -0.36 -3.90 4.85
CA THR A 17 -0.91 -5.19 4.44
C THR A 17 0.17 -6.02 3.76
N LEU A 18 0.90 -5.43 2.81
CA LEU A 18 2.01 -6.10 2.15
C LEU A 18 3.11 -6.48 3.15
N ASN A 19 3.40 -5.64 4.16
CA ASN A 19 4.47 -5.96 5.12
C ASN A 19 4.12 -7.18 5.96
N LYS A 20 2.84 -7.30 6.35
CA LYS A 20 2.32 -8.46 7.07
C LYS A 20 2.18 -9.70 6.18
N ALA A 21 2.07 -9.55 4.87
CA ALA A 21 1.94 -10.66 3.93
C ALA A 21 3.29 -11.30 3.55
N ARG A 22 4.42 -10.63 3.83
CA ARG A 22 5.77 -11.16 3.56
C ARG A 22 5.96 -12.54 4.23
N PRO A 23 6.61 -13.51 3.55
CA PRO A 23 7.32 -13.38 2.26
C PRO A 23 6.47 -13.66 1.02
N TYR A 24 5.13 -13.66 1.12
CA TYR A 24 4.25 -14.07 0.04
C TYR A 24 3.76 -12.90 -0.83
N THR A 25 3.77 -13.11 -2.15
CA THR A 25 3.16 -12.19 -3.11
C THR A 25 1.67 -12.08 -2.92
N SER A 26 1.16 -10.85 -2.91
CA SER A 26 -0.26 -10.55 -2.67
C SER A 26 -0.99 -10.24 -3.97
N SER A 27 -2.15 -10.86 -4.18
CA SER A 27 -3.03 -10.54 -5.31
C SER A 27 -3.84 -9.28 -5.04
N GLU A 28 -4.18 -8.52 -6.09
CA GLU A 28 -5.02 -7.33 -5.95
C GLU A 28 -6.41 -7.62 -5.39
N VAL A 29 -6.93 -8.85 -5.57
CA VAL A 29 -8.23 -9.26 -5.04
C VAL A 29 -8.16 -9.30 -3.51
N PHE A 30 -7.12 -9.94 -2.96
CA PHE A 30 -6.88 -9.95 -1.51
C PHE A 30 -6.67 -8.54 -0.97
N LEU A 31 -5.87 -7.71 -1.66
CA LEU A 31 -5.63 -6.33 -1.25
C LEU A 31 -6.93 -5.50 -1.27
N LEU A 32 -7.79 -5.72 -2.27
CA LEU A 32 -9.09 -5.06 -2.37
C LEU A 32 -10.02 -5.45 -1.22
N ASP A 33 -10.06 -6.73 -0.84
CA ASP A 33 -10.88 -7.21 0.26
C ASP A 33 -10.42 -6.59 1.60
N VAL A 34 -9.10 -6.51 1.82
CA VAL A 34 -8.55 -5.81 2.99
C VAL A 34 -8.91 -4.32 2.97
N MET A 35 -8.81 -3.66 1.81
CA MET A 35 -9.19 -2.25 1.69
C MET A 35 -10.68 -2.03 1.94
N ARG A 36 -11.55 -2.94 1.48
CA ARG A 36 -13.00 -2.88 1.73
C ARG A 36 -13.38 -3.08 3.19
N GLY A 37 -12.56 -3.78 3.96
CA GLY A 37 -12.70 -3.84 5.42
C GLY A 37 -12.53 -2.49 6.12
N ILE A 38 -11.81 -1.54 5.49
CA ILE A 38 -11.53 -0.20 6.03
C ILE A 38 -12.41 0.86 5.34
N TYR A 39 -12.56 0.72 4.04
CA TYR A 39 -13.25 1.62 3.12
C TYR A 39 -14.29 0.82 2.34
N PRO A 40 -15.53 0.65 2.85
CA PRO A 40 -16.51 -0.29 2.28
C PRO A 40 -16.84 -0.07 0.80
N ASP A 41 -16.69 1.16 0.31
CA ASP A 41 -16.93 1.59 -1.07
C ASP A 41 -15.67 1.55 -1.96
N ALA A 42 -14.54 1.01 -1.48
CA ALA A 42 -13.30 0.91 -2.25
C ALA A 42 -13.49 0.11 -3.53
N THR A 43 -13.02 0.71 -4.63
CA THR A 43 -13.11 0.14 -5.98
C THR A 43 -11.75 -0.41 -6.42
N ALA A 44 -11.77 -1.36 -7.36
CA ALA A 44 -10.54 -1.88 -7.97
C ALA A 44 -9.73 -0.77 -8.68
N LEU A 45 -10.41 0.21 -9.29
CA LEU A 45 -9.73 1.34 -9.93
C LEU A 45 -8.97 2.19 -8.90
N GLU A 46 -9.62 2.52 -7.79
CA GLU A 46 -9.00 3.30 -6.72
C GLU A 46 -7.79 2.58 -6.10
N LEU A 47 -7.91 1.27 -5.88
CA LEU A 47 -6.81 0.41 -5.43
C LEU A 47 -5.64 0.45 -6.41
N ARG A 48 -5.89 0.21 -7.70
CA ARG A 48 -4.86 0.18 -8.74
C ARG A 48 -4.12 1.52 -8.87
N GLN A 49 -4.83 2.64 -8.77
CA GLN A 49 -4.20 3.97 -8.74
C GLN A 49 -3.22 4.13 -7.57
N GLN A 50 -3.53 3.57 -6.39
CA GLN A 50 -2.61 3.64 -5.26
C GLN A 50 -1.44 2.67 -5.42
N LEU A 51 -1.66 1.49 -5.99
CA LEU A 51 -0.59 0.53 -6.30
C LEU A 51 0.40 1.11 -7.32
N GLU A 52 -0.08 1.76 -8.38
CA GLU A 52 0.79 2.44 -9.36
C GLU A 52 1.61 3.54 -8.68
N TYR A 53 0.97 4.41 -7.88
CA TYR A 53 1.68 5.45 -7.14
C TYR A 53 2.80 4.89 -6.24
N LEU A 54 2.53 3.80 -5.52
CA LEU A 54 3.52 3.14 -4.67
C LEU A 54 4.65 2.48 -5.48
N SER A 55 4.34 1.95 -6.67
CA SER A 55 5.32 1.37 -7.57
C SER A 55 6.23 2.45 -8.19
N ASP A 56 5.68 3.60 -8.60
CA ASP A 56 6.44 4.76 -9.08
C ASP A 56 7.40 5.30 -8.01
N ARG A 57 6.98 5.20 -6.75
CA ARG A 57 7.80 5.52 -5.57
C ARG A 57 8.83 4.45 -5.21
N ARG A 58 8.88 3.34 -5.95
CA ARG A 58 9.74 2.16 -5.72
C ARG A 58 9.54 1.54 -4.34
N LEU A 59 8.35 1.67 -3.77
CA LEU A 59 8.01 1.09 -2.47
C LEU A 59 7.49 -0.34 -2.65
N ILE A 60 6.84 -0.62 -3.78
CA ILE A 60 6.35 -1.96 -4.12
C ILE A 60 6.84 -2.38 -5.51
N ASP A 61 7.06 -3.68 -5.69
CA ASP A 61 7.15 -4.30 -6.99
C ASP A 61 5.74 -4.68 -7.44
N LEU A 62 5.36 -4.27 -8.65
CA LEU A 62 4.00 -4.43 -9.17
C LEU A 62 4.03 -5.23 -10.47
N THR A 63 3.49 -6.45 -10.42
CA THR A 63 3.38 -7.33 -11.59
C THR A 63 1.97 -7.28 -12.15
N LYS A 64 1.83 -6.77 -13.39
CA LYS A 64 0.56 -6.70 -14.12
C LYS A 64 0.50 -7.87 -15.11
N GLN A 65 -0.29 -8.90 -14.82
CA GLN A 65 -0.38 -10.06 -15.72
C GLN A 65 -1.19 -9.73 -16.99
N PRO A 66 -0.90 -10.38 -18.13
CA PRO A 66 -1.67 -10.21 -19.36
C PRO A 66 -3.17 -10.50 -19.21
N ALA A 67 -3.53 -11.44 -18.32
CA ALA A 67 -4.92 -11.78 -18.00
C ALA A 67 -5.64 -10.72 -17.14
N GLY A 68 -4.96 -9.62 -16.78
CA GLY A 68 -5.53 -8.47 -16.10
C GLY A 68 -5.39 -8.47 -14.58
N MET A 69 -4.96 -9.57 -13.96
CA MET A 69 -4.72 -9.65 -12.52
C MET A 69 -3.39 -9.00 -12.13
N TRP A 70 -3.41 -8.19 -11.07
CA TRP A 70 -2.22 -7.54 -10.53
C TRP A 70 -1.75 -8.22 -9.24
N PHE A 71 -0.43 -8.25 -9.07
CA PHE A 71 0.25 -8.78 -7.90
C PHE A 71 1.25 -7.76 -7.39
N ALA A 72 1.36 -7.64 -6.07
CA ALA A 72 2.25 -6.69 -5.44
C ALA A 72 3.09 -7.36 -4.35
N ASP A 73 4.35 -6.94 -4.29
CA ASP A 73 5.33 -7.30 -3.28
C ASP A 73 5.97 -6.04 -2.71
N LEU A 74 6.38 -6.11 -1.45
CA LEU A 74 7.12 -5.02 -0.83
C LEU A 74 8.59 -5.07 -1.26
N THR A 75 9.09 -3.95 -1.78
CA THR A 75 10.53 -3.79 -1.99
C THR A 75 11.25 -3.58 -0.65
N ARG A 76 12.58 -3.69 -0.65
CA ARG A 76 13.41 -3.26 0.49
C ARG A 76 13.07 -1.84 0.97
N LEU A 77 12.87 -0.89 0.05
CA LEU A 77 12.57 0.50 0.41
C LEU A 77 11.21 0.65 1.10
N GLY A 78 10.21 -0.10 0.63
CA GLY A 78 8.91 -0.10 1.29
C GLY A 78 8.95 -0.78 2.66
N VAL A 79 9.81 -1.79 2.85
CA VAL A 79 10.03 -2.43 4.15
C VAL A 79 10.61 -1.41 5.12
N ASP A 80 11.66 -0.71 4.70
CA ASP A 80 12.28 0.35 5.50
C ASP A 80 11.27 1.46 5.88
N LEU A 81 10.38 1.81 4.95
CA LEU A 81 9.31 2.78 5.21
C LEU A 81 8.30 2.26 6.25
N ALA A 82 7.90 1.00 6.15
CA ALA A 82 6.93 0.36 7.04
C ALA A 82 7.50 0.15 8.46
N GLU A 83 8.80 -0.12 8.55
CA GLU A 83 9.54 -0.39 9.80
C GLU A 83 10.12 0.89 10.43
N TYR A 84 9.80 2.06 9.87
CA TYR A 84 10.24 3.37 10.37
C TYR A 84 11.77 3.54 10.38
N THR A 85 12.49 2.87 9.48
CA THR A 85 13.95 3.02 9.35
C THR A 85 14.34 4.17 8.41
N ILE A 86 13.39 4.70 7.64
CA ILE A 86 13.54 5.89 6.79
C ILE A 86 12.39 6.88 6.98
N ASP A 87 12.61 8.12 6.53
CA ASP A 87 11.58 9.16 6.51
C ASP A 87 10.45 8.85 5.52
N CYS A 88 9.22 9.24 5.88
CA CYS A 88 8.08 9.17 5.00
C CYS A 88 7.88 10.49 4.27
N GLN A 89 8.14 10.52 2.96
CA GLN A 89 7.84 11.70 2.15
C GLN A 89 6.32 11.90 2.01
N PRO A 90 5.85 13.12 1.69
CA PRO A 90 4.43 13.41 1.51
C PRO A 90 3.68 12.46 0.56
N GLY A 91 2.36 12.40 0.74
CA GLY A 91 1.47 11.56 -0.05
C GLY A 91 1.25 10.15 0.52
N ILE A 92 1.72 9.85 1.72
CA ILE A 92 1.44 8.61 2.44
C ILE A 92 1.12 8.99 3.89
N ALA A 93 -0.01 8.54 4.42
CA ALA A 93 -0.45 8.88 5.77
C ALA A 93 0.19 7.96 6.83
N ARG A 94 1.52 7.83 6.80
CA ARG A 94 2.25 7.12 7.85
C ARG A 94 2.18 7.98 9.13
N PRO A 95 1.65 7.45 10.25
CA PRO A 95 1.66 8.16 11.53
C PRO A 95 3.10 8.49 11.97
N ASP A 96 3.29 9.56 12.73
CA ASP A 96 4.60 9.78 13.34
C ASP A 96 4.84 8.75 14.46
N LYS A 97 6.10 8.37 14.64
CA LYS A 97 6.51 7.46 15.71
C LYS A 97 6.60 8.24 17.01
N TYR A 98 5.58 8.12 17.86
CA TYR A 98 5.53 8.74 19.20
C TYR A 98 5.91 7.79 20.34
N TRP A 99 6.23 6.52 20.03
CA TRP A 99 6.67 5.52 20.99
C TRP A 99 8.17 5.25 20.80
N GLU A 100 8.94 5.58 21.82
CA GLU A 100 10.27 5.00 22.02
C GLU A 100 10.10 3.67 22.77
N GLY A 101 10.87 2.67 22.35
CA GLY A 101 11.10 1.44 23.09
C GLY A 101 12.57 1.39 23.47
#